data_AF-A0A812GJ91-F1
#
_entry.id   AF-A0A812GJ91-F1
#
_cell.length_a   1.000
_cell.length_b   1.000
_cell.length_c   1.000
_cell.angle_alpha   90.00
_cell.angle_beta   90.00
_cell.angle_gamma   90.00
#
_symmetry.space_group_name_H-M   'P 1'
#
loop_
_entity.id
_entity.type
_entity.pdbx_description
1 polymer ?
#
loop_
_entity_poly.entity_id
_entity_poly.type
_entity_poly.pdbx_seq_one_letter_code
_entity_poly.pdbx_strand_id
1 'polypeptide(L)'
;LQLPPNPLDEIMRRLGGPAKVAELTGRSRRLVFNELTGETRFEERGDGANLQELRSFQSGRKQVAIVTEAASAGISLHCDRRLPEEAQRPRYMISIEMPWEADKAIQQLGRVHRSNQRAGRQALDDT
;
A
#
# COMPACT_ATOMS: atom_id res chain seq x y z
N LEU A 1 4.46 22.10 -23.15
CA LEU A 1 3.50 21.93 -22.03
C LEU A 1 4.28 21.50 -20.79
N GLN A 2 3.99 22.07 -19.62
CA GLN A 2 4.22 21.35 -18.37
C GLN A 2 3.03 20.40 -18.18
N LEU A 3 3.29 19.09 -18.23
CA LEU A 3 2.27 18.10 -17.88
C LEU A 3 2.18 17.99 -16.36
N PRO A 4 0.98 17.75 -15.78
CA PRO A 4 0.85 17.53 -14.35
C PRO A 4 1.68 16.30 -13.92
N PRO A 5 2.18 16.27 -12.67
CA PRO A 5 2.89 15.11 -12.15
C PRO A 5 1.99 13.87 -12.19
N ASN A 6 2.60 12.70 -12.38
CA ASN A 6 1.90 11.43 -12.37
C ASN A 6 1.13 11.28 -11.03
N PRO A 7 -0.19 10.98 -11.05
CA PRO A 7 -1.02 11.01 -9.86
C PRO A 7 -0.57 9.99 -8.80
N LEU A 8 0.01 8.85 -9.20
CA LEU A 8 0.51 7.86 -8.25
C LEU A 8 1.78 8.35 -7.54
N ASP A 9 2.68 9.05 -8.24
CA ASP A 9 3.87 9.64 -7.60
C ASP A 9 3.47 10.78 -6.64
N GLU A 10 2.45 11.56 -6.97
CA GLU A 10 1.90 12.61 -6.08
C GLU A 10 1.21 12.01 -4.83
N ILE A 11 0.44 10.93 -4.98
CA ILE A 11 -0.16 10.19 -3.86
C ILE A 11 0.94 9.57 -2.98
N MET A 12 1.92 8.90 -3.58
CA MET A 12 3.09 8.37 -2.88
C MET A 12 3.80 9.47 -2.07
N ARG A 13 4.07 10.63 -2.69
CA ARG A 13 4.70 11.79 -2.03
C ARG A 13 3.91 12.26 -0.81
N ARG A 14 2.61 12.53 -0.97
CA ARG A 14 1.72 13.02 0.12
C ARG A 14 1.59 12.05 1.29
N LEU A 15 1.75 10.75 1.04
CA LEU A 15 1.69 9.70 2.06
C LEU A 15 3.06 9.41 2.70
N GLY A 16 4.08 10.25 2.45
CA GLY A 16 5.42 10.14 3.03
C GLY A 16 6.38 9.25 2.26
N GLY A 17 6.13 9.07 0.95
CA GLY A 17 7.03 8.46 -0.02
C GLY A 17 7.29 6.97 0.17
N PRO A 18 8.27 6.43 -0.58
CA PRO A 18 8.64 5.03 -0.54
C PRO A 18 9.08 4.51 0.84
N ALA A 19 9.41 5.37 1.80
CA ALA A 19 9.74 4.91 3.15
C ALA A 19 8.50 4.39 3.91
N LYS A 20 7.33 5.03 3.72
CA LYS A 20 6.10 4.77 4.49
C LYS A 20 5.04 4.00 3.71
N VAL A 21 5.06 4.08 2.39
CA VAL A 21 4.06 3.49 1.50
C VAL A 21 4.62 2.27 0.78
N ALA A 22 3.85 1.17 0.82
CA ALA A 22 4.12 -0.04 0.07
C ALA A 22 3.49 0.10 -1.32
N GLU A 23 4.32 0.22 -2.35
CA GLU A 23 3.87 0.27 -3.73
C GLU A 23 3.72 -1.17 -4.25
N LEU A 24 2.49 -1.58 -4.56
CA LEU A 24 2.16 -2.87 -5.19
C LEU A 24 1.55 -2.57 -6.56
N THR A 25 2.44 -2.29 -7.52
CA THR A 25 2.06 -1.88 -8.88
C THR A 25 2.89 -2.64 -9.93
N GLY A 26 2.44 -2.59 -11.18
CA GLY A 26 3.20 -3.05 -12.34
C GLY A 26 4.31 -2.08 -12.81
N ARG A 27 4.55 -0.96 -12.11
CA ARG A 27 5.56 0.03 -12.54
C ARG A 27 6.96 -0.53 -12.33
N SER A 28 7.86 -0.35 -13.30
CA SER A 28 9.29 -0.63 -13.12
C SER A 28 10.06 0.53 -12.46
N ARG A 29 9.55 1.76 -12.62
CA ARG A 29 10.19 3.01 -12.15
C ARG A 29 9.18 3.96 -11.48
N ARG A 30 9.66 4.74 -10.51
CA ARG A 30 8.92 5.80 -9.81
C ARG A 30 9.70 7.10 -9.75
N LEU A 31 9.01 8.20 -9.50
CA LEU A 31 9.62 9.48 -9.14
C LEU A 31 9.69 9.58 -7.62
N VAL A 32 10.88 9.89 -7.10
CA VAL A 32 11.12 10.11 -5.68
C VAL A 32 11.51 11.57 -5.48
N PHE A 33 10.70 12.28 -4.70
CA PHE A 33 10.97 13.64 -4.26
C PHE A 33 11.75 13.61 -2.95
N ASN A 34 12.87 14.35 -2.89
CA ASN A 34 13.63 14.54 -1.67
C ASN A 34 13.21 15.86 -1.00
N GLU A 35 12.49 15.79 0.11
CA GLU A 35 12.03 16.98 0.84
C GLU A 35 13.17 17.84 1.40
N LEU A 36 14.36 17.27 1.60
CA LEU A 36 15.53 17.99 2.14
C LEU A 36 16.31 18.75 1.08
N THR A 37 16.38 18.25 -0.16
CA THR A 37 17.12 18.91 -1.26
C THR A 37 16.21 19.58 -2.29
N GLY A 38 14.90 19.31 -2.25
CA GLY A 38 13.94 19.74 -3.28
C GLY A 38 14.05 19.01 -4.61
N GLU A 39 14.98 18.05 -4.73
CA GLU A 39 15.25 17.34 -5.97
C GLU A 39 14.22 16.24 -6.23
N THR A 40 13.93 16.01 -7.51
CA THR A 40 13.16 14.84 -7.96
C THR A 40 14.06 13.93 -8.78
N ARG A 41 14.12 12.65 -8.42
CA ARG A 41 14.90 11.63 -9.14
C ARG A 41 14.01 10.49 -9.62
N PHE A 42 14.39 9.85 -10.73
CA PHE A 42 13.84 8.56 -11.09
C PHE A 42 14.53 7.45 -10.28
N GLU A 43 13.74 6.51 -9.78
CA GLU A 43 14.21 5.36 -9.01
C GLU A 43 13.64 4.07 -9.63
N GLU A 44 14.51 3.11 -9.92
CA GLU A 44 14.09 1.78 -10.34
C GLU A 44 13.64 0.96 -9.13
N ARG A 45 12.54 0.21 -9.27
CA ARG A 45 12.00 -0.60 -8.17
C ARG A 45 12.73 -1.94 -8.02
N GLY A 46 13.37 -2.43 -9.10
CA GLY A 46 14.11 -3.69 -9.14
C GLY A 46 13.20 -4.93 -9.20
N ASP A 47 13.81 -6.08 -9.49
CA ASP A 47 13.10 -7.36 -9.54
C ASP A 47 12.61 -7.77 -8.15
N GLY A 48 11.39 -8.33 -8.09
CA GLY A 48 10.77 -8.74 -6.84
C GLY A 48 10.31 -7.60 -5.93
N ALA A 49 10.33 -6.33 -6.38
CA ALA A 49 9.87 -5.17 -5.63
C ALA A 49 8.53 -5.40 -4.91
N ASN A 50 7.51 -5.89 -5.64
CA ASN A 50 6.19 -6.18 -5.08
C ASN A 50 6.23 -7.15 -3.89
N LEU A 51 7.16 -8.12 -3.86
CA LEU A 51 7.33 -9.06 -2.75
C LEU A 51 8.00 -8.40 -1.54
N GLN A 52 8.99 -7.53 -1.76
CA GLN A 52 9.64 -6.77 -0.67
C GLN A 52 8.69 -5.73 -0.06
N GLU A 53 7.91 -5.07 -0.90
CA GLU A 53 6.87 -4.11 -0.50
C GLU A 53 5.76 -4.81 0.28
N LEU A 54 5.28 -5.97 -0.20
CA LEU A 54 4.33 -6.82 0.51
C LEU A 54 4.82 -7.24 1.90
N ARG A 55 6.07 -7.71 2.03
CA ARG A 55 6.66 -8.08 3.33
C ARG A 55 6.75 -6.87 4.27
N SER A 56 7.04 -5.69 3.73
CA SER A 56 7.14 -4.45 4.51
C SER A 56 5.78 -3.93 4.98
N PHE A 57 4.73 -4.16 4.20
CA PHE A 57 3.35 -3.91 4.61
C PHE A 57 2.86 -4.94 5.65
N GLN A 58 3.08 -6.24 5.40
CA GLN A 58 2.64 -7.30 6.32
C GLN A 58 3.30 -7.22 7.71
N SER A 59 4.58 -6.82 7.77
CA SER A 59 5.32 -6.59 9.03
C SER A 59 4.97 -5.27 9.74
N GLY A 60 4.06 -4.45 9.20
CA GLY A 60 3.68 -3.16 9.78
C GLY A 60 4.70 -2.03 9.61
N ARG A 61 5.89 -2.29 9.03
CA ARG A 61 6.90 -1.25 8.73
C ARG A 61 6.36 -0.17 7.79
N LYS A 62 5.46 -0.56 6.88
CA LYS A 62 4.71 0.33 6.00
C LYS A 62 3.22 0.18 6.30
N GLN A 63 2.54 1.27 6.62
CA GLN A 63 1.14 1.24 7.07
C GLN A 63 0.14 1.44 5.93
N VAL A 64 0.58 1.95 4.77
CA VAL A 64 -0.26 2.15 3.59
C VAL A 64 0.24 1.27 2.45
N ALA A 65 -0.67 0.59 1.76
CA ALA A 65 -0.39 -0.09 0.49
C ALA A 65 -1.18 0.58 -0.64
N ILE A 66 -0.51 0.91 -1.73
CA ILE A 66 -1.14 1.33 -3.00
C ILE A 66 -1.11 0.14 -3.95
N VAL A 67 -2.28 -0.24 -4.49
CA VAL A 67 -2.45 -1.45 -5.30
C VAL A 67 -3.08 -1.09 -6.66
N THR A 68 -2.56 -1.68 -7.74
CA THR A 68 -3.21 -1.74 -9.06
C THR A 68 -3.54 -3.18 -9.46
N GLU A 69 -4.46 -3.38 -10.41
CA GLU A 69 -4.90 -4.71 -10.86
C GLU A 69 -3.71 -5.57 -11.35
N ALA A 70 -2.76 -4.95 -12.06
CA ALA A 70 -1.54 -5.59 -12.55
C ALA A 70 -0.63 -6.19 -11.45
N ALA A 71 -0.86 -5.86 -10.17
CA ALA A 71 -0.12 -6.41 -9.04
C ALA A 71 -1.01 -7.14 -8.02
N SER A 72 -2.33 -7.18 -8.18
CA SER A 72 -3.23 -7.82 -7.22
C SER A 72 -3.31 -9.35 -7.39
N ALA A 73 -2.80 -9.90 -8.49
CA ALA A 73 -2.66 -11.35 -8.67
C ALA A 73 -1.73 -11.98 -7.61
N GLY A 74 -2.23 -12.99 -6.90
CA GLY A 74 -1.47 -13.74 -5.87
C GLY A 74 -1.22 -13.04 -4.53
N ILE A 75 -1.41 -11.72 -4.41
CA ILE A 75 -1.12 -11.01 -3.16
C ILE A 75 -2.24 -11.20 -2.11
N SER A 76 -1.84 -11.52 -0.88
CA SER A 76 -2.66 -11.59 0.34
C SER A 76 -2.19 -10.51 1.31
N LEU A 77 -3.10 -9.62 1.73
CA LEU A 77 -2.77 -8.44 2.55
C LEU A 77 -3.19 -8.57 4.03
N HIS A 78 -3.67 -9.75 4.42
CA HIS A 78 -4.26 -10.00 5.72
C HIS A 78 -3.36 -9.63 6.91
N CYS A 79 -4.00 -9.17 7.98
CA CYS A 79 -3.40 -8.90 9.27
C CYS A 79 -3.72 -10.11 10.18
N ASP A 80 -2.81 -11.07 10.31
CA ASP A 80 -2.98 -12.14 11.30
C ASP A 80 -2.70 -11.58 12.70
N ARG A 81 -3.59 -11.86 13.66
CA ARG A 81 -3.42 -11.52 15.08
C ARG A 81 -2.27 -12.25 15.76
N ARG A 82 -1.68 -13.26 15.11
CA ARG A 82 -0.45 -13.94 15.55
C ARG A 82 0.82 -13.16 15.22
N LEU A 83 0.74 -12.08 14.44
CA LEU A 83 1.89 -11.21 14.16
C LEU A 83 2.28 -10.41 15.41
N PRO A 84 3.54 -9.96 15.53
CA PRO A 84 4.00 -9.07 16.60
C PRO A 84 3.12 -7.82 16.75
N GLU A 85 3.08 -7.23 17.94
CA GLU A 85 2.16 -6.12 18.27
C GLU A 85 2.36 -4.90 17.35
N GLU A 86 3.59 -4.66 16.89
CA GLU A 86 3.94 -3.62 15.92
C GLU A 86 3.23 -3.81 14.57
N ALA A 87 2.98 -5.06 14.17
CA ALA A 87 2.29 -5.43 12.94
C ALA A 87 0.75 -5.49 13.08
N GLN A 88 0.22 -5.37 14.31
CA GLN A 88 -1.23 -5.33 14.60
C GLN A 88 -1.84 -3.92 14.53
N ARG A 89 -1.04 -2.90 14.21
CA ARG A 89 -1.49 -1.51 14.01
C ARG A 89 -2.46 -1.41 12.81
N PRO A 90 -3.38 -0.42 12.80
CA PRO A 90 -4.20 -0.14 11.62
C PRO A 90 -3.35 0.05 10.37
N ARG A 91 -3.76 -0.59 9.27
CA ARG A 91 -3.13 -0.48 7.94
C ARG A 91 -4.19 -0.14 6.91
N TYR A 92 -3.83 0.66 5.91
CA TYR A 92 -4.74 1.16 4.87
C TYR A 92 -4.34 0.60 3.51
N MET A 93 -5.33 0.20 2.71
CA MET A 93 -5.15 -0.18 1.30
C MET A 93 -5.87 0.84 0.41
N ILE A 94 -5.18 1.32 -0.62
CA ILE A 94 -5.70 2.21 -1.65
C ILE A 94 -5.66 1.46 -2.98
N SER A 95 -6.82 1.19 -3.58
CA SER A 95 -6.90 0.66 -4.96
C SER A 95 -6.98 1.83 -5.93
N ILE A 96 -6.04 1.93 -6.87
CA ILE A 96 -6.02 3.03 -7.85
C ILE A 96 -6.88 2.73 -9.07
N GLU A 97 -6.97 1.46 -9.43
CA GLU A 97 -7.84 0.94 -10.49
C GLU A 97 -8.78 -0.06 -9.83
N MET A 98 -10.09 0.19 -9.90
CA MET A 98 -11.09 -0.82 -9.56
C MET A 98 -11.31 -1.68 -10.81
N PRO A 99 -11.21 -3.01 -10.72
CA PRO A 99 -11.54 -3.88 -11.84
C PRO A 99 -12.97 -3.59 -12.32
N TRP A 100 -13.16 -3.49 -13.64
CA TRP A 100 -14.47 -3.22 -14.23
C TRP A 100 -15.48 -4.35 -13.96
N GLU A 101 -14.98 -5.56 -13.70
CA GLU A 101 -15.77 -6.71 -13.24
C GLU A 101 -15.94 -6.69 -11.72
N ALA A 102 -17.20 -6.62 -11.26
CA ALA A 102 -17.55 -6.65 -9.85
C ALA A 102 -16.96 -7.87 -9.11
N ASP A 103 -16.91 -9.04 -9.74
CA ASP A 103 -16.38 -10.26 -9.14
C ASP A 103 -14.86 -10.18 -8.89
N LYS A 104 -14.09 -9.54 -9.78
CA LYS A 104 -12.67 -9.27 -9.56
C LYS A 104 -12.46 -8.28 -8.41
N ALA A 105 -13.30 -7.24 -8.32
CA ALA A 105 -13.28 -6.32 -7.19
C ALA A 105 -13.60 -7.02 -5.85
N ILE A 106 -14.64 -7.87 -5.82
CA ILE A 106 -15.00 -8.67 -4.63
C ILE A 106 -13.86 -9.61 -4.22
N GLN A 107 -13.22 -10.30 -5.16
CA GLN A 107 -12.04 -11.13 -4.89
C GLN A 107 -10.87 -10.32 -4.32
N GLN A 108 -10.69 -9.07 -4.77
CA GLN A 108 -9.66 -8.18 -4.26
C GLN A 108 -9.95 -7.72 -2.82
N LEU A 109 -11.20 -7.36 -2.51
CA LEU A 109 -11.61 -7.02 -1.12
C LEU A 109 -11.54 -8.23 -0.18
N GLY A 110 -11.89 -9.43 -0.64
CA GLY A 110 -11.78 -10.68 0.15
C GLY A 110 -10.36 -11.11 0.51
N ARG A 111 -9.33 -10.51 -0.10
CA ARG A 111 -7.91 -10.65 0.26
C ARG A 111 -7.41 -9.61 1.27
N VAL A 112 -8.30 -8.67 1.63
CA VAL A 112 -8.12 -7.72 2.73
C VAL A 112 -8.91 -8.20 3.93
N HIS A 113 -10.22 -8.45 3.77
CA HIS A 113 -11.11 -8.88 4.85
C HIS A 113 -11.18 -10.41 4.98
N ARG A 114 -10.50 -10.97 6.00
CA ARG A 114 -10.76 -12.34 6.49
C ARG A 114 -11.01 -12.33 7.99
N SER A 115 -11.83 -13.29 8.42
CA SER A 115 -12.11 -13.57 9.82
C SER A 115 -10.81 -13.72 10.61
N ASN A 116 -10.79 -13.16 11.83
CA ASN A 116 -9.63 -13.00 12.73
C ASN A 116 -8.74 -11.76 12.52
N GLN A 117 -9.17 -10.74 11.76
CA GLN A 117 -8.60 -9.39 11.90
C GLN A 117 -9.09 -8.69 13.17
N ARG A 118 -8.24 -7.87 13.80
CA ARG A 118 -8.66 -6.90 14.81
C ARG A 118 -9.28 -5.70 14.11
N ALA A 119 -10.61 -5.55 14.20
CA ALA A 119 -11.24 -4.25 13.99
C ALA A 119 -10.73 -3.27 15.07
N GLY A 120 -10.73 -1.96 14.75
CA GLY A 120 -10.32 -0.92 15.69
C GLY A 120 -11.11 -0.99 16.99
N ARG A 121 -10.42 -0.80 18.12
CA ARG A 121 -11.00 -0.92 19.46
C ARG A 121 -12.07 0.16 19.69
N GLN A 122 -13.27 -0.24 20.12
CA GLN A 122 -14.19 0.65 20.84
C GLN A 122 -13.47 1.19 22.08
N ALA A 123 -13.23 2.49 22.10
CA ALA A 123 -12.56 3.20 23.20
C ALA A 123 -13.15 4.61 23.35
N LEU A 124 -14.48 4.66 23.45
CA LEU A 124 -15.29 5.84 23.79
C LEU A 124 -16.56 5.33 24.50
N ASP A 125 -16.44 4.85 25.74
CA ASP A 125 -17.59 4.49 26.61
C ASP A 125 -17.19 4.22 28.08
N ASP A 126 -16.08 4.78 28.57
CA ASP A 126 -15.70 4.72 30.01
C ASP A 126 -14.95 6.00 30.42
N THR A 127 -15.69 7.06 30.75
CA THR A 127 -15.26 8.20 31.60
C THR A 127 -16.50 8.86 32.21
#